data_AF-A0A0Q6LNE3-F1
#
_entry.id   AF-A0A0Q6LNE3-F1
#
_cell.length_a   1.000
_cell.length_b   1.000
_cell.length_c   1.000
_cell.angle_alpha   90.00
_cell.angle_beta   90.00
_cell.angle_gamma   90.00
#
_symmetry.space_group_name_H-M   'P 1'
#
loop_
_entity.id
_entity.type
_entity.pdbx_description
1 polymer ?
#
loop_
_entity_poly.entity_id
_entity_poly.type
_entity_poly.pdbx_seq_one_letter_code
_entity_poly.pdbx_strand_id
1 'polypeptide(L)'
;MLDSLPIEFWYAVVAVSTAMLVHRAYRRRKTNTSLAALPEAFRRGATMLAGSPQAADAAARADFLIPWAIQQVRGNDEPVDPTALTSRELRLAELVHAAVILDEPAFKAACGQVSAIERKILESVRGMAAQEPRVTLEQFKGDRLQERVRKALAPRPPLPTASAAAPAAAERGEAPPRRFKQVSELLDWLPDNSDPDLWHLLVANLNYDYEDTLKVVHWIVSQPDCDRATAALALFLINADAYIGYETLEACDGWDRHYWSIARTICERSEAGLYPRSRFNLTCVNVDNDQTGTLDMLLRCARDLVERGKTVPWPMPVRLLSQPFEGRDAISATYLVNDDTLYYRA
;
A
#
# COMPACT_ATOMS: atom_id res chain seq x y z
N MET A 1 -15.62 -46.21 2.91
CA MET A 1 -14.27 -46.77 3.18
C MET A 1 -13.69 -46.34 4.54
N LEU A 2 -14.35 -45.46 5.30
CA LEU A 2 -13.95 -45.08 6.67
C LEU A 2 -14.61 -45.95 7.76
N ASP A 3 -15.69 -46.68 7.41
CA ASP A 3 -16.45 -47.51 8.36
C ASP A 3 -15.76 -48.82 8.76
N SER A 4 -14.64 -49.17 8.11
CA SER A 4 -13.85 -50.38 8.41
C SER A 4 -12.67 -50.11 9.35
N LEU A 5 -12.55 -48.89 9.89
CA LEU A 5 -11.46 -48.57 10.81
C LEU A 5 -11.80 -49.08 12.22
N PRO A 6 -10.85 -49.75 12.91
CA PRO A 6 -11.04 -50.20 14.28
C PRO A 6 -11.35 -49.02 15.21
N ILE A 7 -12.18 -49.23 16.24
CA ILE A 7 -12.58 -48.16 17.18
C ILE A 7 -11.37 -47.56 17.91
N GLU A 8 -10.31 -48.35 18.08
CA GLU A 8 -9.01 -47.97 18.64
C GLU A 8 -8.33 -46.85 17.84
N PHE A 9 -8.54 -46.80 16.52
CA PHE A 9 -8.02 -45.71 15.67
C PHE A 9 -8.62 -44.36 16.07
N TRP A 10 -9.93 -44.30 16.32
CA TRP A 10 -10.61 -43.08 16.72
C TRP A 10 -10.20 -42.62 18.12
N TYR A 11 -9.98 -43.56 19.05
CA TYR A 11 -9.41 -43.23 20.37
C TYR A 11 -8.01 -42.63 20.25
N ALA A 12 -7.17 -43.15 19.36
CA ALA A 12 -5.84 -42.57 19.11
C ALA A 12 -5.93 -41.15 18.53
N VAL A 13 -6.82 -40.89 17.58
CA VAL A 13 -7.03 -39.56 16.99
C VAL A 13 -7.49 -38.55 18.04
N VAL A 14 -8.44 -38.92 18.91
CA VAL A 14 -8.92 -38.05 20.00
C VAL A 14 -7.82 -37.81 21.03
N ALA A 15 -7.05 -38.83 21.40
CA ALA A 15 -5.94 -38.70 22.34
C ALA A 15 -4.85 -37.76 21.81
N VAL A 16 -4.44 -37.92 20.55
CA VAL A 16 -3.45 -37.05 19.89
C VAL A 16 -3.97 -35.62 19.77
N SER A 17 -5.23 -35.43 19.37
CA SER A 17 -5.85 -34.11 19.25
C SER A 17 -5.92 -33.40 20.60
N THR A 18 -6.31 -34.13 21.65
CA THR A 18 -6.35 -33.61 23.03
C THR A 18 -4.96 -33.26 23.53
N ALA A 19 -3.97 -34.12 23.29
CA ALA A 19 -2.57 -33.85 23.64
C ALA A 19 -2.02 -32.61 22.92
N MET A 20 -2.34 -32.43 21.63
CA MET A 20 -1.97 -31.23 20.87
C MET A 20 -2.65 -29.97 21.41
N LEU A 21 -3.93 -30.04 21.80
CA LEU A 21 -4.65 -28.92 22.41
C LEU A 21 -4.08 -28.56 23.78
N VAL A 22 -3.80 -29.55 24.63
CA VAL A 22 -3.16 -29.35 25.94
C VAL A 22 -1.76 -28.79 25.77
N HIS A 23 -0.97 -29.29 24.82
CA HIS A 23 0.36 -28.77 24.52
C HIS A 23 0.29 -27.33 24.01
N ARG A 24 -0.65 -27.00 23.11
CA ARG A 24 -0.88 -25.62 22.66
C ARG A 24 -1.33 -24.71 23.80
N ALA A 25 -2.22 -25.17 24.68
CA ALA A 25 -2.69 -24.42 25.83
C ALA A 25 -1.55 -24.18 26.85
N TYR A 26 -0.73 -25.19 27.11
CA TYR A 26 0.45 -25.09 27.97
C TYR A 26 1.50 -24.15 27.39
N ARG A 27 1.79 -24.26 26.08
CA ARG A 27 2.72 -23.36 25.40
C ARG A 27 2.20 -21.92 25.41
N ARG A 28 0.90 -21.70 25.16
CA ARG A 28 0.25 -20.39 25.30
C ARG A 28 0.33 -19.85 26.73
N ARG A 29 0.09 -20.67 27.75
CA ARG A 29 0.24 -20.26 29.16
C ARG A 29 1.67 -19.89 29.49
N LYS A 30 2.65 -20.73 29.14
CA LYS A 30 4.07 -20.46 29.39
C LYS A 30 4.53 -19.18 28.70
N THR A 31 4.13 -18.96 27.44
CA THR A 31 4.37 -17.71 26.73
C THR A 31 3.67 -16.54 27.44
N ASN A 32 2.41 -16.66 27.84
CA ASN A 32 1.68 -15.61 28.57
C ASN A 32 2.30 -15.29 29.95
N THR A 33 2.86 -16.27 30.67
CA THR A 33 3.52 -16.05 31.96
C THR A 33 4.88 -15.37 31.80
N SER A 34 5.68 -15.74 30.78
CA SER A 34 6.89 -14.98 30.43
C SER A 34 6.55 -13.56 29.92
N LEU A 35 5.40 -13.40 29.26
CA LEU A 35 4.90 -12.11 28.77
C LEU A 35 4.37 -11.19 29.88
N ALA A 36 3.92 -11.73 31.02
CA ALA A 36 3.51 -10.93 32.17
C ALA A 36 4.70 -10.28 32.92
N ALA A 37 5.92 -10.77 32.71
CA ALA A 37 7.14 -10.22 33.32
C ALA A 37 7.82 -9.12 32.47
N LEU A 38 7.52 -9.04 31.16
CA LEU A 38 8.05 -8.03 30.26
C LEU A 38 7.64 -6.58 30.63
N PRO A 39 6.39 -6.28 31.06
CA PRO A 39 5.98 -4.93 31.45
C PRO A 39 6.78 -4.33 32.62
N GLU A 40 7.44 -5.16 33.44
CA GLU A 40 8.17 -4.69 34.62
C GLU A 40 9.65 -4.40 34.33
N ALA A 41 10.27 -5.14 33.39
CA ALA A 41 11.58 -4.80 32.85
C ALA A 41 11.48 -3.55 31.95
N PHE A 42 10.39 -3.43 31.17
CA PHE A 42 10.12 -2.26 30.34
C PHE A 42 9.74 -1.03 31.14
N ARG A 43 8.90 -1.15 32.18
CA ARG A 43 8.63 -0.02 33.08
C ARG A 43 9.90 0.44 33.80
N ARG A 44 10.80 -0.47 34.20
CA ARG A 44 12.09 -0.11 34.82
C ARG A 44 13.03 0.61 33.85
N GLY A 45 13.10 0.18 32.59
CA GLY A 45 13.87 0.89 31.56
C GLY A 45 13.28 2.26 31.22
N ALA A 46 11.97 2.34 31.07
CA ALA A 46 11.25 3.59 30.81
C ALA A 46 11.34 4.58 31.98
N THR A 47 11.29 4.12 33.23
CA THR A 47 11.46 5.00 34.41
C THR A 47 12.91 5.43 34.63
N MET A 48 13.91 4.61 34.25
CA MET A 48 15.32 5.03 34.26
C MET A 48 15.64 6.09 33.22
N LEU A 49 14.87 6.13 32.13
CA LEU A 49 15.07 7.05 31.01
C LEU A 49 14.11 8.25 31.05
N ALA A 50 13.03 8.17 31.83
CA ALA A 50 12.11 9.28 32.09
C ALA A 50 12.87 10.45 32.74
N GLY A 51 13.27 11.41 31.92
CA GLY A 51 14.03 12.59 32.32
C GLY A 51 15.23 12.93 31.43
N SER A 52 15.66 12.01 30.54
CA SER A 52 16.72 12.31 29.57
C SER A 52 16.14 12.86 28.25
N PRO A 53 16.78 13.85 27.60
CA PRO A 53 16.37 14.33 26.28
C PRO A 53 16.36 13.24 25.21
N GLN A 54 17.26 12.25 25.33
CA GLN A 54 17.34 11.11 24.41
C GLN A 54 16.13 10.19 24.54
N ALA A 55 15.54 10.07 25.73
CA ALA A 55 14.35 9.25 25.94
C ALA A 55 13.10 9.88 25.33
N ALA A 56 12.99 11.21 25.39
CA ALA A 56 11.89 11.93 24.76
C ALA A 56 11.94 11.80 23.22
N ASP A 57 13.13 11.90 22.63
CA ASP A 57 13.33 11.69 21.18
C ASP A 57 13.02 10.24 20.77
N ALA A 58 13.51 9.26 21.55
CA ALA A 58 13.19 7.84 21.32
C ALA A 58 11.69 7.53 21.44
N ALA A 59 10.99 8.17 22.40
CA ALA A 59 9.54 8.02 22.55
C ALA A 59 8.79 8.59 21.35
N ALA A 60 9.14 9.80 20.89
CA ALA A 60 8.53 10.42 19.71
C ALA A 60 8.75 9.58 18.43
N ARG A 61 9.94 8.99 18.26
CA ARG A 61 10.22 8.07 17.15
C ARG A 61 9.36 6.81 17.24
N ALA A 62 9.18 6.26 18.43
CA ALA A 62 8.33 5.10 18.61
C ALA A 62 6.85 5.40 18.32
N ASP A 63 6.33 6.55 18.76
CA ASP A 63 4.97 7.00 18.45
C ASP A 63 4.70 7.05 16.94
N PHE A 64 5.70 7.48 16.16
CA PHE A 64 5.62 7.49 14.70
C PHE A 64 5.58 6.07 14.08
N LEU A 65 6.24 5.10 14.70
CA LEU A 65 6.36 3.72 14.18
C LEU A 65 5.23 2.79 14.62
N ILE A 66 4.47 3.15 15.66
CA ILE A 66 3.37 2.34 16.21
C ILE A 66 2.26 2.07 15.18
N PRO A 67 1.71 3.07 14.46
CA PRO A 67 0.66 2.83 13.47
C PRO A 67 1.11 1.85 12.38
N TRP A 68 2.35 1.99 11.91
CA TRP A 68 2.94 1.09 10.92
C TRP A 68 3.02 -0.35 11.45
N ALA A 69 3.52 -0.55 12.67
CA ALA A 69 3.65 -1.87 13.27
C ALA A 69 2.28 -2.56 13.43
N ILE A 70 1.25 -1.80 13.83
CA ILE A 70 -0.12 -2.29 13.98
C ILE A 70 -0.70 -2.70 12.62
N GLN A 71 -0.53 -1.88 11.57
CA GLN A 71 -0.95 -2.22 10.21
C GLN A 71 -0.30 -3.52 9.70
N GLN A 72 1.00 -3.73 10.00
CA GLN A 72 1.67 -4.99 9.65
C GLN A 72 1.04 -6.22 10.34
N VAL A 73 0.52 -6.08 11.56
CA VAL A 73 -0.17 -7.18 12.25
C VAL A 73 -1.61 -7.37 11.77
N ARG A 74 -2.32 -6.29 11.40
CA ARG A 74 -3.66 -6.38 10.81
C ARG A 74 -3.64 -7.00 9.41
N GLY A 75 -2.59 -6.75 8.65
CA GLY A 75 -2.51 -7.13 7.24
C GLY A 75 -3.43 -6.29 6.35
N ASN A 76 -3.82 -5.11 6.83
CA ASN A 76 -4.59 -4.12 6.07
C ASN A 76 -3.99 -2.72 6.30
N ASP A 77 -4.32 -1.78 5.41
CA ASP A 77 -3.82 -0.40 5.43
C ASP A 77 -4.80 0.55 6.14
N GLU A 78 -5.73 0.02 6.93
CA GLU A 78 -6.71 0.85 7.64
C GLU A 78 -6.00 1.82 8.62
N PRO A 79 -6.49 3.07 8.74
CA PRO A 79 -6.00 4.00 9.74
C PRO A 79 -6.10 3.40 11.14
N VAL A 80 -5.06 3.61 11.95
CA VAL A 80 -5.01 3.12 13.33
C VAL A 80 -5.60 4.21 14.23
N ASP A 81 -6.78 3.94 14.80
CA ASP A 81 -7.36 4.76 15.86
C ASP A 81 -6.66 4.42 17.19
N PRO A 82 -5.89 5.35 17.79
CA PRO A 82 -5.17 5.11 19.04
C PRO A 82 -6.10 4.88 20.24
N THR A 83 -7.38 5.27 20.14
CA THR A 83 -8.38 5.09 21.20
C THR A 83 -9.09 3.73 21.16
N ALA A 84 -9.00 3.02 20.03
CA ALA A 84 -9.71 1.77 19.78
C ALA A 84 -8.76 0.57 19.58
N LEU A 85 -7.61 0.56 20.25
CA LEU A 85 -6.63 -0.52 20.13
C LEU A 85 -7.07 -1.77 20.90
N THR A 86 -6.98 -2.92 20.24
CA THR A 86 -7.11 -4.23 20.90
C THR A 86 -5.97 -4.45 21.89
N SER A 87 -6.15 -5.35 22.87
CA SER A 87 -5.08 -5.68 23.83
C SER A 87 -3.80 -6.19 23.16
N ARG A 88 -3.92 -6.81 21.98
CA ARG A 88 -2.77 -7.26 21.19
C ARG A 88 -2.01 -6.09 20.58
N GLU A 89 -2.72 -5.08 20.09
CA GLU A 89 -2.14 -3.88 19.48
C GLU A 89 -1.52 -2.95 20.52
N LEU A 90 -2.17 -2.78 21.68
CA LEU A 90 -1.57 -2.08 22.82
C LEU A 90 -0.24 -2.72 23.23
N ARG A 91 -0.22 -4.06 23.34
CA ARG A 91 1.02 -4.79 23.61
C ARG A 91 2.07 -4.58 22.51
N LEU A 92 1.67 -4.57 21.24
CA LEU A 92 2.61 -4.32 20.16
C LEU A 92 3.19 -2.90 20.24
N ALA A 93 2.36 -1.91 20.56
CA ALA A 93 2.79 -0.54 20.75
C ALA A 93 3.83 -0.41 21.87
N GLU A 94 3.60 -1.09 23.01
CA GLU A 94 4.59 -1.19 24.10
C GLU A 94 5.90 -1.82 23.63
N LEU A 95 5.83 -2.89 22.82
CA LEU A 95 7.00 -3.56 22.25
C LEU A 95 7.75 -2.69 21.23
N VAL A 96 7.06 -1.80 20.52
CA VAL A 96 7.67 -0.84 19.59
C VAL A 96 8.46 0.21 20.36
N HIS A 97 7.89 0.82 21.41
CA HIS A 97 8.63 1.74 22.29
C HIS A 97 9.89 1.09 22.86
N ALA A 98 9.72 -0.11 23.38
CA ALA A 98 10.79 -0.96 23.86
C ALA A 98 11.90 -1.17 22.82
N ALA A 99 11.55 -1.51 21.58
CA ALA A 99 12.51 -1.81 20.52
C ALA A 99 13.38 -0.60 20.15
N VAL A 100 12.83 0.61 20.26
CA VAL A 100 13.56 1.87 20.01
C VAL A 100 14.48 2.23 21.16
N ILE A 101 14.08 1.91 22.40
CA ILE A 101 14.77 2.36 23.61
C ILE A 101 15.86 1.37 24.08
N LEU A 102 15.63 0.07 23.94
CA LEU A 102 16.54 -0.95 24.48
C LEU A 102 17.89 -0.99 23.75
N ASP A 103 18.95 -1.28 24.50
CA ASP A 103 20.25 -1.64 23.92
C ASP A 103 20.19 -2.98 23.16
N GLU A 104 21.21 -3.26 22.35
CA GLU A 104 21.23 -4.43 21.44
C GLU A 104 21.13 -5.78 22.18
N PRO A 105 21.82 -6.01 23.30
CA PRO A 105 21.67 -7.23 24.07
C PRO A 105 20.25 -7.41 24.65
N ALA A 106 19.68 -6.37 25.26
CA ALA A 106 18.34 -6.44 25.86
C ALA A 106 17.27 -6.63 24.79
N PHE A 107 17.43 -5.98 23.63
CA PHE A 107 16.53 -6.15 22.50
C PHE A 107 16.54 -7.58 21.95
N LYS A 108 17.72 -8.18 21.76
CA LYS A 108 17.83 -9.58 21.30
C LYS A 108 17.20 -10.55 22.31
N ALA A 109 17.40 -10.31 23.61
CA ALA A 109 16.77 -11.09 24.65
C ALA A 109 15.23 -10.97 24.61
N ALA A 110 14.69 -9.76 24.44
CA ALA A 110 13.25 -9.51 24.30
C ALA A 110 12.67 -10.17 23.03
N CYS A 111 13.37 -10.11 21.91
CA CYS A 111 12.99 -10.76 20.65
C CYS A 111 12.90 -12.30 20.76
N GLY A 112 13.63 -12.90 21.70
CA GLY A 112 13.54 -14.32 22.02
C GLY A 112 12.18 -14.73 22.64
N GLN A 113 11.44 -13.79 23.21
CA GLN A 113 10.20 -14.04 23.96
C GLN A 113 8.91 -13.75 23.19
N VAL A 114 9.01 -13.12 22.01
CA VAL A 114 7.87 -12.75 21.15
C VAL A 114 7.66 -13.75 20.01
N SER A 115 6.51 -13.66 19.34
CA SER A 115 6.24 -14.49 18.16
C SER A 115 7.17 -14.13 16.99
N ALA A 116 7.32 -15.02 16.01
CA ALA A 116 8.18 -14.78 14.85
C ALA A 116 7.73 -13.55 14.02
N ILE A 117 6.41 -13.32 13.93
CA ILE A 117 5.84 -12.15 13.24
C ILE A 117 6.20 -10.87 13.99
N GLU A 118 5.96 -10.82 15.31
CA GLU A 118 6.30 -9.67 16.15
C GLU A 118 7.81 -9.40 16.08
N ARG A 119 8.65 -10.43 16.18
CA ARG A 119 10.11 -10.28 16.06
C ARG A 119 10.50 -9.56 14.77
N LYS A 120 9.98 -10.01 13.62
CA LYS A 120 10.30 -9.40 12.32
C LYS A 120 9.88 -7.92 12.26
N ILE A 121 8.72 -7.59 12.84
CA ILE A 121 8.23 -6.22 12.93
C ILE A 121 9.17 -5.39 13.83
N LEU A 122 9.55 -5.89 15.00
CA LEU A 122 10.43 -5.19 15.94
C LEU A 122 11.84 -4.99 15.39
N GLU A 123 12.39 -5.97 14.67
CA GLU A 123 13.67 -5.83 13.96
C GLU A 123 13.60 -4.74 12.88
N SER A 124 12.48 -4.66 12.15
CA SER A 124 12.25 -3.61 11.15
C SER A 124 12.12 -2.23 11.80
N VAL A 125 11.36 -2.12 12.90
CA VAL A 125 11.23 -0.91 13.72
C VAL A 125 12.59 -0.41 14.18
N ARG A 126 13.43 -1.32 14.69
CA ARG A 126 14.77 -0.97 15.17
C ARG A 126 15.68 -0.51 14.03
N GLY A 127 15.58 -1.15 12.86
CA GLY A 127 16.27 -0.70 11.65
C GLY A 127 15.86 0.73 11.24
N MET A 128 14.56 1.00 11.24
CA MET A 128 14.02 2.34 10.93
C MET A 128 14.42 3.39 11.97
N ALA A 129 14.45 3.03 13.25
CA ALA A 129 14.81 3.95 14.34
C ALA A 129 16.31 4.27 14.43
N ALA A 130 17.18 3.35 13.98
CA ALA A 130 18.63 3.49 13.98
C ALA A 130 19.16 4.38 12.85
N GLN A 131 18.37 4.59 11.79
CA GLN A 131 18.67 5.61 10.79
C GLN A 131 18.52 7.00 11.45
N GLU A 132 19.58 7.83 11.42
CA GLU A 132 19.57 9.18 12.00
C GLU A 132 18.35 10.01 11.56
N PRO A 133 17.93 11.03 12.35
CA PRO A 133 16.71 11.83 12.10
C PRO A 133 16.90 12.84 10.96
N ARG A 134 17.45 12.39 9.83
CA ARG A 134 17.34 13.06 8.53
C ARG A 134 16.30 12.41 7.62
N VAL A 135 15.71 11.29 8.06
CA VAL A 135 14.54 10.70 7.41
C VAL A 135 13.33 11.60 7.67
N THR A 136 13.24 12.67 6.88
CA THR A 136 11.99 13.40 6.69
C THR A 136 10.96 12.45 6.10
N LEU A 137 9.68 12.77 6.26
CA LEU A 137 8.55 12.03 5.68
C LEU A 137 8.76 11.69 4.18
N GLU A 138 9.55 12.51 3.47
CA GLU A 138 9.97 12.32 2.08
C GLU A 138 10.92 11.13 1.85
N GLN A 139 11.88 10.88 2.75
CA GLN A 139 12.74 9.69 2.66
C GLN A 139 12.00 8.41 3.06
N PHE A 140 11.02 8.48 3.98
CA PHE A 140 10.16 7.34 4.30
C PHE A 140 9.20 6.98 3.16
N LYS A 141 8.74 7.97 2.39
CA LYS A 141 8.06 7.76 1.10
C LYS A 141 8.99 7.15 0.06
N GLY A 142 10.26 7.58 0.03
CA GLY A 142 11.33 7.02 -0.79
C GLY A 142 11.66 5.55 -0.45
N ASP A 143 11.69 5.17 0.82
CA ASP A 143 11.91 3.79 1.26
C ASP A 143 10.67 2.91 1.09
N ARG A 144 9.45 3.47 1.16
CA ARG A 144 8.24 2.77 0.69
C ARG A 144 8.26 2.55 -0.81
N LEU A 145 8.78 3.50 -1.59
CA LEU A 145 8.99 3.35 -3.02
C LEU A 145 10.06 2.29 -3.28
N GLN A 146 11.20 2.30 -2.57
CA GLN A 146 12.24 1.28 -2.68
C GLN A 146 11.79 -0.10 -2.18
N GLU A 147 10.98 -0.21 -1.12
CA GLU A 147 10.45 -1.48 -0.63
C GLU A 147 9.31 -1.98 -1.54
N ARG A 148 8.55 -1.10 -2.20
CA ARG A 148 7.62 -1.45 -3.29
C ARG A 148 8.38 -1.92 -4.53
N VAL A 149 9.44 -1.22 -4.93
CA VAL A 149 10.37 -1.61 -6.00
C VAL A 149 11.06 -2.93 -5.66
N ARG A 150 11.47 -3.14 -4.41
CA ARG A 150 12.08 -4.40 -3.94
C ARG A 150 11.05 -5.53 -3.82
N LYS A 151 9.78 -5.26 -3.49
CA LYS A 151 8.67 -6.23 -3.57
C LYS A 151 8.25 -6.53 -5.01
N ALA A 152 8.42 -5.58 -5.93
CA ALA A 152 8.18 -5.73 -7.35
C ALA A 152 9.32 -6.50 -8.04
N LEU A 153 10.57 -6.30 -7.59
CA LEU A 153 11.77 -7.00 -8.06
C LEU A 153 12.03 -8.33 -7.33
N ALA A 154 11.51 -8.53 -6.12
CA ALA A 154 11.44 -9.85 -5.52
C ALA A 154 10.57 -10.73 -6.42
N PRO A 155 10.97 -11.98 -6.72
CA PRO A 155 10.10 -12.88 -7.48
C PRO A 155 8.78 -12.97 -6.73
N ARG A 156 7.75 -12.33 -7.30
CA ARG A 156 6.39 -12.38 -6.76
C ARG A 156 6.10 -13.88 -6.54
N PRO A 157 5.59 -14.32 -5.38
CA PRO A 157 4.86 -15.57 -5.37
C PRO A 157 3.85 -15.42 -6.50
N PRO A 158 3.79 -16.34 -7.48
CA PRO A 158 2.99 -16.11 -8.66
C PRO A 158 1.62 -15.67 -8.18
N LEU A 159 1.26 -14.41 -8.46
CA LEU A 159 -0.15 -14.03 -8.53
C LEU A 159 -0.77 -15.14 -9.35
N PRO A 160 -1.91 -15.72 -8.91
CA PRO A 160 -2.52 -16.82 -9.62
C PRO A 160 -2.49 -16.42 -11.09
N THR A 161 -1.60 -17.08 -11.83
CA THR A 161 -1.33 -16.70 -13.21
C THR A 161 -2.67 -16.85 -13.93
N ALA A 162 -2.76 -16.52 -15.20
CA ALA A 162 -3.87 -17.06 -15.99
C ALA A 162 -4.06 -18.59 -15.75
N SER A 163 -3.04 -19.31 -15.24
CA SER A 163 -3.09 -20.69 -14.73
C SER A 163 -3.83 -20.96 -13.40
N ALA A 164 -4.17 -19.96 -12.57
CA ALA A 164 -4.95 -20.13 -11.34
C ALA A 164 -6.29 -19.36 -11.34
N ALA A 165 -6.53 -18.52 -12.35
CA ALA A 165 -7.89 -18.28 -12.87
C ALA A 165 -8.35 -19.43 -13.79
N ALA A 166 -7.42 -20.11 -14.49
CA ALA A 166 -7.73 -21.28 -15.32
C ALA A 166 -8.41 -22.46 -14.59
N PRO A 167 -8.18 -22.79 -13.30
CA PRO A 167 -8.91 -23.86 -12.65
C PRO A 167 -10.35 -23.44 -12.40
N ALA A 168 -10.60 -22.19 -11.95
CA ALA A 168 -11.94 -21.66 -11.72
C ALA A 168 -12.71 -21.27 -13.00
N ALA A 169 -12.00 -21.01 -14.11
CA ALA A 169 -12.55 -20.77 -15.44
C ALA A 169 -12.71 -22.08 -16.25
N ALA A 170 -11.80 -23.05 -16.09
CA ALA A 170 -11.95 -24.41 -16.65
C ALA A 170 -13.03 -25.21 -15.93
N GLU A 171 -13.25 -24.96 -14.63
CA GLU A 171 -14.45 -25.45 -13.91
C GLU A 171 -15.75 -24.81 -14.43
N ARG A 172 -15.68 -23.64 -15.10
CA ARG A 172 -16.81 -22.95 -15.75
C ARG A 172 -16.87 -23.14 -17.28
N GLY A 173 -15.89 -23.80 -17.89
CA GLY A 173 -15.82 -24.01 -19.33
C GLY A 173 -15.46 -22.78 -20.17
N GLU A 174 -14.97 -21.68 -19.57
CA GLU A 174 -14.60 -20.46 -20.29
C GLU A 174 -13.20 -20.59 -20.90
N ALA A 175 -13.06 -20.23 -22.19
CA ALA A 175 -11.77 -20.26 -22.87
C ALA A 175 -10.81 -19.20 -22.27
N PRO A 176 -9.50 -19.50 -22.18
CA PRO A 176 -8.55 -18.53 -21.64
C PRO A 176 -8.53 -17.26 -22.49
N PRO A 177 -8.43 -16.07 -21.88
CA PRO A 177 -8.43 -14.81 -22.59
C PRO A 177 -7.27 -14.77 -23.59
N ARG A 178 -7.58 -14.38 -24.83
CA ARG A 178 -6.58 -14.33 -25.91
C ARG A 178 -5.86 -12.99 -25.84
N ARG A 179 -4.53 -13.03 -25.71
CA ARG A 179 -3.70 -11.82 -25.80
C ARG A 179 -3.98 -11.08 -27.10
N PHE A 180 -4.21 -9.78 -26.99
CA PHE A 180 -4.50 -8.88 -28.11
C PHE A 180 -3.31 -7.97 -28.42
N LYS A 181 -2.90 -7.10 -27.47
CA LYS A 181 -1.82 -6.11 -27.67
C LYS A 181 -0.98 -5.93 -26.40
N GLN A 182 0.31 -5.66 -26.56
CA GLN A 182 1.15 -5.16 -25.46
C GLN A 182 1.00 -3.66 -25.29
N VAL A 183 1.39 -3.15 -24.12
CA VAL A 183 1.34 -1.73 -23.79
C VAL A 183 2.08 -0.85 -24.80
N SER A 184 3.21 -1.33 -25.32
CA SER A 184 4.01 -0.63 -26.35
C SER A 184 3.25 -0.45 -27.67
N GLU A 185 2.24 -1.28 -27.94
CA GLU A 185 1.40 -1.21 -29.15
C GLU A 185 0.11 -0.41 -28.93
N LEU A 186 -0.19 0.00 -27.69
CA LEU A 186 -1.46 0.66 -27.36
C LEU A 186 -1.50 2.11 -27.85
N LEU A 187 -0.38 2.83 -27.80
CA LEU A 187 -0.34 4.24 -28.22
C LEU A 187 -0.73 4.45 -29.68
N ASP A 188 -0.33 3.53 -30.55
CA ASP A 188 -0.68 3.59 -31.97
C ASP A 188 -2.12 3.16 -32.24
N TRP A 189 -2.71 2.36 -31.34
CA TRP A 189 -4.03 1.75 -31.52
C TRP A 189 -5.17 2.55 -30.87
N LEU A 190 -4.90 3.17 -29.71
CA LEU A 190 -5.89 3.89 -28.91
C LEU A 190 -6.56 5.07 -29.64
N PRO A 191 -5.88 5.87 -30.49
CA PRO A 191 -6.53 6.95 -31.23
C PRO A 191 -7.71 6.49 -32.09
N ASP A 192 -7.63 5.29 -32.66
CA ASP A 192 -8.68 4.69 -33.49
C ASP A 192 -9.72 3.92 -32.65
N ASN A 193 -9.49 3.75 -31.34
CA ASN A 193 -10.29 2.93 -30.43
C ASN A 193 -10.54 3.66 -29.10
N SER A 194 -11.19 4.83 -29.23
CA SER A 194 -11.54 5.74 -28.13
C SER A 194 -12.72 5.21 -27.32
N ASP A 195 -12.45 4.37 -26.33
CA ASP A 195 -13.44 3.87 -25.37
C ASP A 195 -13.10 4.35 -23.95
N PRO A 196 -13.85 5.32 -23.38
CA PRO A 196 -13.60 5.83 -22.03
C PRO A 196 -13.65 4.76 -20.93
N ASP A 197 -14.48 3.72 -21.08
CA ASP A 197 -14.53 2.61 -20.12
C ASP A 197 -13.22 1.82 -20.15
N LEU A 198 -12.73 1.51 -21.35
CA LEU A 198 -11.43 0.87 -21.52
C LEU A 198 -10.29 1.74 -20.98
N TRP A 199 -10.32 3.06 -21.19
CA TRP A 199 -9.30 3.96 -20.66
C TRP A 199 -9.24 3.95 -19.14
N HIS A 200 -10.40 3.95 -18.48
CA HIS A 200 -10.47 3.82 -17.03
C HIS A 200 -9.83 2.51 -16.55
N LEU A 201 -10.17 1.40 -17.22
CA LEU A 201 -9.61 0.08 -16.91
C LEU A 201 -8.11 -0.03 -17.21
N LEU A 202 -7.62 0.63 -18.25
CA LEU A 202 -6.19 0.72 -18.57
C LEU A 202 -5.43 1.44 -17.46
N VAL A 203 -5.87 2.64 -17.08
CA VAL A 203 -5.27 3.41 -15.98
C VAL A 203 -5.26 2.58 -14.69
N ALA A 204 -6.34 1.85 -14.40
CA ALA A 204 -6.46 1.08 -13.17
C ALA A 204 -5.53 -0.15 -13.09
N ASN A 205 -5.29 -0.83 -14.22
CA ASN A 205 -4.71 -2.18 -14.22
C ASN A 205 -3.35 -2.28 -14.90
N LEU A 206 -2.88 -1.21 -15.56
CA LEU A 206 -1.54 -1.21 -16.13
C LEU A 206 -0.46 -1.08 -15.04
N ASN A 207 0.73 -1.60 -15.34
CA ASN A 207 1.87 -1.50 -14.46
C ASN A 207 2.72 -0.26 -14.75
N TYR A 208 2.77 0.64 -13.77
CA TYR A 208 3.41 1.95 -13.84
C TYR A 208 4.95 1.88 -13.79
N ASP A 209 5.53 0.71 -13.53
CA ASP A 209 6.98 0.49 -13.56
C ASP A 209 7.55 0.42 -14.99
N TYR A 210 6.71 0.61 -16.02
CA TYR A 210 7.11 0.63 -17.44
C TYR A 210 6.87 1.98 -18.10
N GLU A 211 7.87 2.47 -18.85
CA GLU A 211 7.83 3.80 -19.46
C GLU A 211 6.67 3.92 -20.46
N ASP A 212 6.44 2.87 -21.23
CA ASP A 212 5.36 2.83 -22.22
C ASP A 212 3.97 2.86 -21.55
N THR A 213 3.82 2.29 -20.36
CA THR A 213 2.60 2.48 -19.55
C THR A 213 2.40 3.94 -19.21
N LEU A 214 3.44 4.62 -18.74
CA LEU A 214 3.33 6.03 -18.37
C LEU A 214 2.99 6.90 -19.57
N LYS A 215 3.53 6.60 -20.76
CA LYS A 215 3.14 7.26 -22.01
C LYS A 215 1.66 7.02 -22.36
N VAL A 216 1.17 5.79 -22.21
CA VAL A 216 -0.26 5.46 -22.42
C VAL A 216 -1.14 6.23 -21.44
N VAL A 217 -0.81 6.24 -20.16
CA VAL A 217 -1.55 6.99 -19.13
C VAL A 217 -1.52 8.49 -19.43
N HIS A 218 -0.36 9.04 -19.80
CA HIS A 218 -0.24 10.44 -20.18
C HIS A 218 -1.10 10.79 -21.39
N TRP A 219 -1.11 9.93 -22.40
CA TRP A 219 -1.97 10.08 -23.57
C TRP A 219 -3.45 10.09 -23.15
N ILE A 220 -3.90 9.13 -22.34
CA ILE A 220 -5.30 9.03 -21.87
C ILE A 220 -5.72 10.31 -21.16
N VAL A 221 -4.96 10.78 -20.16
CA VAL A 221 -5.36 11.97 -19.38
C VAL A 221 -5.31 13.26 -20.19
N SER A 222 -4.56 13.27 -21.29
CA SER A 222 -4.50 14.40 -22.22
C SER A 222 -5.73 14.49 -23.14
N GLN A 223 -6.51 13.41 -23.28
CA GLN A 223 -7.64 13.40 -24.19
C GLN A 223 -8.77 14.33 -23.73
N PRO A 224 -9.43 15.05 -24.65
CA PRO A 224 -10.51 15.98 -24.33
C PRO A 224 -11.75 15.30 -23.73
N ASP A 225 -11.89 14.00 -23.94
CA ASP A 225 -12.98 13.17 -23.47
C ASP A 225 -12.64 12.28 -22.27
N CYS A 226 -11.41 12.40 -21.74
CA CYS A 226 -11.01 11.74 -20.50
C CYS A 226 -12.00 12.05 -19.38
N ASP A 227 -12.45 11.00 -18.69
CA ASP A 227 -13.34 11.14 -17.55
C ASP A 227 -12.60 11.67 -16.31
N ARG A 228 -13.29 12.49 -15.53
CA ARG A 228 -12.77 13.07 -14.29
C ARG A 228 -12.31 11.99 -13.30
N ALA A 229 -13.05 10.89 -13.16
CA ALA A 229 -12.62 9.79 -12.29
C ALA A 229 -11.36 9.11 -12.83
N THR A 230 -11.24 8.93 -14.15
CA THR A 230 -10.02 8.37 -14.76
C THR A 230 -8.78 9.24 -14.52
N ALA A 231 -8.91 10.56 -14.66
CA ALA A 231 -7.82 11.48 -14.38
C ALA A 231 -7.45 11.51 -12.88
N ALA A 232 -8.43 11.47 -11.98
CA ALA A 232 -8.20 11.40 -10.54
C ALA A 232 -7.50 10.09 -10.13
N LEU A 233 -7.93 8.97 -10.71
CA LEU A 233 -7.30 7.66 -10.51
C LEU A 233 -5.83 7.68 -10.93
N ALA A 234 -5.53 8.22 -12.12
CA ALA A 234 -4.15 8.34 -12.59
C ALA A 234 -3.30 9.16 -11.61
N LEU A 235 -3.82 10.30 -11.14
CA LEU A 235 -3.13 11.18 -10.19
C LEU A 235 -2.85 10.49 -8.85
N PHE A 236 -3.81 9.68 -8.36
CA PHE A 236 -3.67 8.88 -7.15
C PHE A 236 -2.60 7.79 -7.33
N LEU A 237 -2.68 7.01 -8.41
CA LEU A 237 -1.77 5.88 -8.65
C LEU A 237 -0.32 6.30 -8.82
N ILE A 238 -0.08 7.45 -9.44
CA ILE A 238 1.28 8.00 -9.56
C ILE A 238 1.80 8.59 -8.25
N ASN A 239 0.99 8.80 -7.21
CA ASN A 239 1.36 9.51 -5.98
C ASN A 239 1.91 10.92 -6.28
N ALA A 240 1.08 11.77 -6.90
CA ALA A 240 1.50 13.08 -7.39
C ALA A 240 2.16 13.99 -6.33
N ASP A 241 1.89 13.77 -5.04
CA ASP A 241 2.51 14.49 -3.93
C ASP A 241 4.01 14.26 -3.82
N ALA A 242 4.54 13.13 -4.30
CA ALA A 242 5.98 12.88 -4.34
C ALA A 242 6.71 13.77 -5.35
N TYR A 243 6.01 14.29 -6.36
CA TYR A 243 6.61 15.01 -7.48
C TYR A 243 6.38 16.52 -7.45
N ILE A 244 5.49 17.00 -6.57
CA ILE A 244 5.21 18.44 -6.41
C ILE A 244 6.44 19.23 -5.93
N GLY A 245 7.42 18.57 -5.31
CA GLY A 245 8.65 19.20 -4.83
C GLY A 245 9.65 19.59 -5.93
N TYR A 246 9.48 19.06 -7.15
CA TYR A 246 10.30 19.43 -8.30
C TYR A 246 9.69 20.66 -8.98
N GLU A 247 10.35 21.81 -8.90
CA GLU A 247 9.83 23.08 -9.43
C GLU A 247 9.69 23.07 -10.96
N THR A 248 10.52 22.29 -11.64
CA THR A 248 10.58 22.20 -13.11
C THR A 248 10.79 20.76 -13.56
N LEU A 249 10.42 20.45 -14.80
CA LEU A 249 10.66 19.13 -15.39
C LEU A 249 12.16 18.82 -15.47
N GLU A 250 13.00 19.84 -15.64
CA GLU A 250 14.45 19.75 -15.69
C GLU A 250 15.07 19.30 -14.37
N ALA A 251 14.38 19.53 -13.25
CA ALA A 251 14.79 19.08 -11.93
C ALA A 251 14.49 17.59 -11.68
N CYS A 252 13.68 16.95 -12.54
CA CYS A 252 13.38 15.53 -12.44
C CYS A 252 14.39 14.69 -13.24
N ASP A 253 14.84 13.60 -12.61
CA ASP A 253 15.74 12.63 -13.24
C ASP A 253 14.97 11.38 -13.70
N GLY A 254 15.41 10.81 -14.83
CA GLY A 254 14.90 9.53 -15.33
C GLY A 254 13.38 9.45 -15.42
N TRP A 255 12.80 8.51 -14.66
CA TRP A 255 11.38 8.16 -14.70
C TRP A 255 10.47 9.21 -14.06
N ASP A 256 11.01 9.99 -13.12
CA ASP A 256 10.27 11.03 -12.38
C ASP A 256 9.71 12.08 -13.34
N ARG A 257 10.36 12.29 -14.49
CA ARG A 257 9.90 13.18 -15.56
C ARG A 257 8.52 12.81 -16.09
N HIS A 258 8.22 11.52 -16.21
CA HIS A 258 6.92 11.06 -16.72
C HIS A 258 5.83 11.28 -15.66
N TYR A 259 6.09 10.88 -14.41
CA TYR A 259 5.15 11.11 -13.31
C TYR A 259 4.85 12.60 -13.11
N TRP A 260 5.89 13.43 -13.12
CA TRP A 260 5.78 14.89 -13.04
C TRP A 260 4.94 15.45 -14.20
N SER A 261 5.19 14.99 -15.43
CA SER A 261 4.45 15.46 -16.62
C SER A 261 2.97 15.06 -16.59
N ILE A 262 2.66 13.85 -16.13
CA ILE A 262 1.27 13.38 -15.96
C ILE A 262 0.57 14.21 -14.88
N ALA A 263 1.21 14.39 -13.71
CA ALA A 263 0.66 15.19 -12.62
C ALA A 263 0.37 16.62 -13.07
N ARG A 264 1.34 17.29 -13.72
CA ARG A 264 1.18 18.62 -14.30
C ARG A 264 -0.01 18.68 -15.25
N THR A 265 -0.06 17.75 -16.20
CA THR A 265 -1.11 17.70 -17.23
C THR A 265 -2.49 17.57 -16.59
N ILE A 266 -2.64 16.69 -15.60
CA ILE A 266 -3.91 16.52 -14.88
C ILE A 266 -4.28 17.78 -14.11
N CYS A 267 -3.34 18.35 -13.37
CA CYS A 267 -3.56 19.55 -12.56
C CYS A 267 -3.96 20.78 -13.40
N GLU A 268 -3.23 21.08 -14.46
CA GLU A 268 -3.53 22.21 -15.36
C GLU A 268 -4.88 22.02 -16.05
N ARG A 269 -5.16 20.81 -16.55
CA ARG A 269 -6.44 20.50 -17.22
C ARG A 269 -7.63 20.52 -16.24
N SER A 270 -7.44 20.06 -15.01
CA SER A 270 -8.44 20.15 -13.93
C SER A 270 -8.89 21.59 -13.76
N GLU A 271 -7.94 22.49 -13.52
CA GLU A 271 -8.27 23.88 -13.21
C GLU A 271 -8.76 24.67 -14.42
N ALA A 272 -8.39 24.24 -15.62
CA ALA A 272 -8.99 24.71 -16.87
C ALA A 272 -10.42 24.15 -17.13
N GLY A 273 -10.93 23.23 -16.30
CA GLY A 273 -12.25 22.61 -16.47
C GLY A 273 -12.32 21.62 -17.64
N LEU A 274 -11.19 21.04 -18.04
CA LEU A 274 -11.06 20.15 -19.20
C LEU A 274 -11.32 18.67 -18.89
N TYR A 275 -11.83 18.37 -17.70
CA TYR A 275 -12.44 17.08 -17.34
C TYR A 275 -13.94 17.25 -17.06
N PRO A 276 -14.76 17.51 -18.10
CA PRO A 276 -16.17 17.89 -17.90
C PRO A 276 -17.09 16.72 -17.54
N ARG A 277 -16.62 15.47 -17.65
CA ARG A 277 -17.43 14.26 -17.48
C ARG A 277 -17.08 13.57 -16.17
N SER A 278 -18.08 13.11 -15.44
CA SER A 278 -17.93 12.30 -14.23
C SER A 278 -18.82 11.07 -14.33
N ARG A 279 -18.51 10.19 -15.29
CA ARG A 279 -19.28 8.99 -15.60
C ARG A 279 -18.93 7.82 -14.69
N PHE A 280 -17.70 7.79 -14.18
CA PHE A 280 -17.18 6.65 -13.44
C PHE A 280 -17.11 6.91 -11.94
N ASN A 281 -17.25 5.84 -11.16
CA ASN A 281 -16.80 5.79 -9.78
C ASN A 281 -15.41 5.14 -9.71
N LEU A 282 -14.75 5.27 -8.56
CA LEU A 282 -13.43 4.69 -8.26
C LEU A 282 -13.54 3.35 -7.50
N THR A 283 -14.71 3.04 -6.93
CA THR A 283 -14.92 1.80 -6.18
C THR A 283 -14.70 0.53 -7.02
N CYS A 284 -14.99 0.57 -8.32
CA CYS A 284 -14.77 -0.56 -9.22
C CYS A 284 -13.29 -0.98 -9.35
N VAL A 285 -12.36 -0.12 -8.92
CA VAL A 285 -10.91 -0.34 -8.92
C VAL A 285 -10.31 -0.28 -7.50
N ASN A 286 -11.15 -0.46 -6.48
CA ASN A 286 -10.79 -0.46 -5.06
C ASN A 286 -10.16 0.85 -4.56
N VAL A 287 -10.57 1.98 -5.13
CA VAL A 287 -10.17 3.33 -4.67
C VAL A 287 -11.42 4.06 -4.15
N ASP A 288 -11.26 4.86 -3.09
CA ASP A 288 -12.38 5.61 -2.50
C ASP A 288 -12.95 6.63 -3.50
N ASN A 289 -14.27 6.77 -3.54
CA ASN A 289 -14.93 7.78 -4.36
C ASN A 289 -14.71 9.19 -3.81
N ASP A 290 -14.40 9.36 -2.53
CA ASP A 290 -14.00 10.63 -1.95
C ASP A 290 -12.47 10.79 -2.00
N GLN A 291 -12.00 11.73 -2.81
CA GLN A 291 -10.58 12.05 -2.97
C GLN A 291 -10.17 13.37 -2.30
N THR A 292 -11.00 13.89 -1.40
CA THR A 292 -10.68 15.11 -0.62
C THR A 292 -9.42 14.92 0.23
N GLY A 293 -9.16 13.73 0.75
CA GLY A 293 -7.91 13.42 1.47
C GLY A 293 -6.66 13.59 0.60
N THR A 294 -6.73 13.18 -0.67
CA THR A 294 -5.66 13.39 -1.66
C THR A 294 -5.49 14.88 -1.97
N LEU A 295 -6.60 15.62 -2.14
CA LEU A 295 -6.56 17.06 -2.33
C LEU A 295 -5.92 17.79 -1.15
N ASP A 296 -6.32 17.46 0.08
CA ASP A 296 -5.80 18.04 1.31
C ASP A 296 -4.29 17.80 1.45
N MET A 297 -3.81 16.62 1.07
CA MET A 297 -2.39 16.31 1.04
C MET A 297 -1.64 17.21 0.06
N LEU A 298 -2.13 17.34 -1.18
CA LEU A 298 -1.51 18.21 -2.19
C LEU A 298 -1.50 19.67 -1.77
N LEU A 299 -2.61 20.16 -1.19
CA LEU A 299 -2.72 21.53 -0.67
C LEU A 299 -1.73 21.79 0.47
N ARG A 300 -1.51 20.82 1.37
CA ARG A 300 -0.48 20.92 2.42
C ARG A 300 0.92 20.99 1.81
N CYS A 301 1.26 20.08 0.89
CA CYS A 301 2.55 20.10 0.22
C CYS A 301 2.82 21.42 -0.53
N ALA A 302 1.81 21.93 -1.24
CA ALA A 302 1.90 23.22 -1.92
C ALA A 302 2.17 24.38 -0.94
N ARG A 303 1.48 24.39 0.21
CA ARG A 303 1.70 25.40 1.25
C ARG A 303 3.11 25.33 1.84
N ASP A 304 3.57 24.13 2.18
CA ASP A 304 4.91 23.91 2.72
C ASP A 304 6.01 24.39 1.76
N LEU A 305 5.81 24.21 0.44
CA LEU A 305 6.73 24.74 -0.57
C LEU A 305 6.75 26.27 -0.58
N VAL A 306 5.58 26.91 -0.55
CA VAL A 306 5.48 28.38 -0.51
C VAL A 306 6.11 28.95 0.76
N GLU A 307 5.88 28.33 1.92
CA GLU A 307 6.50 28.73 3.20
C GLU A 307 8.02 28.63 3.18
N ARG A 308 8.57 27.70 2.38
CA ARG A 308 10.01 27.54 2.15
C ARG A 308 10.56 28.45 1.04
N GLY A 309 9.73 29.33 0.47
CA GLY A 309 10.10 30.22 -0.64
C GLY A 309 10.29 29.50 -1.98
N LYS A 310 9.73 28.29 -2.14
CA LYS A 310 9.76 27.52 -3.38
C LYS A 310 8.52 27.76 -4.24
N THR A 311 8.64 27.49 -5.53
CA THR A 311 7.51 27.60 -6.47
C THR A 311 6.73 26.29 -6.53
N VAL A 312 5.41 26.37 -6.54
CA VAL A 312 4.54 25.20 -6.79
C VAL A 312 4.48 24.96 -8.30
N PRO A 313 4.86 23.76 -8.80
CA PRO A 313 5.08 23.54 -10.24
C PRO A 313 3.80 23.53 -11.10
N TRP A 314 2.64 23.31 -10.49
CA TRP A 314 1.33 23.28 -11.16
C TRP A 314 0.23 23.70 -10.20
N PRO A 315 -0.93 24.15 -10.71
CA PRO A 315 -2.07 24.48 -9.86
C PRO A 315 -2.60 23.23 -9.12
N MET A 316 -3.26 23.43 -7.97
CA MET A 316 -3.85 22.31 -7.24
C MET A 316 -5.17 21.86 -7.90
N PRO A 317 -5.42 20.55 -8.06
CA PRO A 317 -6.55 20.02 -8.81
C PRO A 317 -7.85 20.06 -8.00
N VAL A 318 -8.22 21.24 -7.51
CA VAL A 318 -9.40 21.48 -6.66
C VAL A 318 -10.67 21.08 -7.41
N ARG A 319 -10.81 21.45 -8.69
CA ARG A 319 -12.01 21.09 -9.48
C ARG A 319 -12.13 19.58 -9.68
N LEU A 320 -11.01 18.89 -9.82
CA LEU A 320 -10.98 17.44 -10.00
C LEU A 320 -11.33 16.68 -8.72
N LEU A 321 -10.83 17.12 -7.55
CA LEU A 321 -10.84 16.29 -6.34
C LEU A 321 -11.79 16.77 -5.23
N SER A 322 -12.41 17.95 -5.36
CA SER A 322 -13.25 18.54 -4.30
C SER A 322 -14.64 17.90 -4.15
N GLN A 323 -15.05 17.04 -5.09
CA GLN A 323 -16.34 16.36 -5.04
C GLN A 323 -16.16 14.86 -5.23
N PRO A 324 -16.99 14.02 -4.58
CA PRO A 324 -16.96 12.58 -4.77
C PRO A 324 -17.27 12.14 -6.21
N PHE A 325 -16.85 10.91 -6.54
CA PHE A 325 -17.12 10.25 -7.82
C PHE A 325 -18.31 9.28 -7.72
N GLU A 326 -19.51 9.75 -8.07
CA GLU A 326 -20.76 8.99 -7.94
C GLU A 326 -21.20 8.27 -9.23
N GLY A 327 -20.26 8.00 -10.14
CA GLY A 327 -20.54 7.38 -11.43
C GLY A 327 -20.85 5.88 -11.35
N ARG A 328 -20.98 5.26 -12.53
CA ARG A 328 -21.09 3.80 -12.67
C ARG A 328 -19.72 3.14 -12.75
N ASP A 329 -19.68 1.83 -12.59
CA ASP A 329 -18.45 1.08 -12.84
C ASP A 329 -18.06 1.16 -14.33
N ALA A 330 -16.75 1.23 -14.59
CA ALA A 330 -16.22 1.07 -15.93
C ALA A 330 -16.30 -0.40 -16.35
N ILE A 331 -16.83 -0.67 -17.54
CA ILE A 331 -17.03 -2.01 -18.05
C ILE A 331 -16.53 -2.08 -19.49
N SER A 332 -15.57 -2.96 -19.76
CA SER A 332 -15.26 -3.36 -21.12
C SER A 332 -15.88 -4.73 -21.41
N ALA A 333 -16.78 -4.77 -22.39
CA ALA A 333 -17.35 -6.03 -22.87
C ALA A 333 -16.31 -6.84 -23.66
N THR A 334 -15.41 -6.15 -24.35
CA THR A 334 -14.50 -6.75 -25.35
C THR A 334 -13.13 -7.05 -24.78
N TYR A 335 -12.66 -6.27 -23.80
CA TYR A 335 -11.27 -6.32 -23.38
C TYR A 335 -11.09 -6.57 -21.87
N LEU A 336 -9.96 -7.19 -21.55
CA LEU A 336 -9.44 -7.35 -20.20
C LEU A 336 -8.02 -6.78 -20.16
N VAL A 337 -7.72 -5.95 -19.16
CA VAL A 337 -6.39 -5.37 -18.94
C VAL A 337 -5.72 -6.12 -17.80
N ASN A 338 -4.47 -6.53 -18.00
CA ASN A 338 -3.65 -7.11 -16.93
C ASN A 338 -2.18 -6.78 -17.15
N ASP A 339 -1.60 -6.06 -16.19
CA ASP A 339 -0.16 -5.72 -16.11
C ASP A 339 0.32 -4.88 -17.29
N ASP A 340 0.90 -5.50 -18.31
CA ASP A 340 1.46 -4.83 -19.49
C ASP A 340 0.72 -5.21 -20.79
N THR A 341 -0.40 -5.94 -20.67
CA THR A 341 -1.03 -6.59 -21.81
C THR A 341 -2.56 -6.42 -21.81
N LEU A 342 -3.10 -6.15 -22.99
CA LEU A 342 -4.52 -6.13 -23.30
C LEU A 342 -4.94 -7.48 -23.90
N TYR A 343 -6.05 -8.03 -23.41
CA TYR A 343 -6.60 -9.32 -23.83
C TYR A 343 -8.03 -9.16 -24.35
N TYR A 344 -8.45 -10.04 -25.25
CA TYR A 344 -9.86 -10.21 -25.56
C TYR A 344 -10.58 -10.98 -24.45
N ARG A 345 -11.76 -10.50 -24.10
CA ARG A 345 -12.74 -11.26 -23.31
C ARG A 345 -13.34 -12.33 -24.23
N ALA A 346 -13.26 -13.59 -23.80
CA ALA A 346 -13.81 -14.72 -24.55
C ALA A 346 -15.34 -14.77 -24.48
#